data_AF-A0A521GZ74-F1
#
_entry.id   AF-A0A521GZ74-F1
#
_cell.length_a   1.000
_cell.length_b   1.000
_cell.length_c   1.000
_cell.angle_alpha   90.00
_cell.angle_beta   90.00
_cell.angle_gamma   90.00
#
_symmetry.space_group_name_H-M   'P 1'
#
loop_
_entity.id
_entity.type
_entity.pdbx_description
1 polymer ?
#
loop_
_entity_poly.entity_id
_entity_poly.type
_entity_poly.pdbx_seq_one_letter_code
_entity_poly.pdbx_strand_id
1 'polypeptide(L)' 'MELSLPQRLQRQVQGSFERTVLLQKRIRQLVRGDAPLFDAELEHMDNPIEIALTEIERGLIELVPDEEEPRPVLK' A
#
# COMPACT_ATOMS: atom_id res chain seq x y z
N MET A 1 -10.93 10.77 19.84
CA MET A 1 -11.63 10.60 18.56
C MET A 1 -10.74 9.75 17.69
N GLU A 2 -11.24 8.66 17.14
CA GLU A 2 -10.52 7.92 16.10
C GLU A 2 -10.40 8.81 14.86
N LEU A 3 -9.24 8.77 14.22
CA LEU A 3 -8.99 9.55 13.01
C LEU A 3 -9.73 8.90 11.84
N SER A 4 -10.31 9.73 10.98
CA SER A 4 -10.86 9.22 9.73
C SER A 4 -9.75 8.67 8.83
N LEU A 5 -10.09 7.77 7.91
CA LEU A 5 -9.12 7.21 6.96
C LEU A 5 -8.34 8.30 6.19
N PRO A 6 -8.97 9.36 5.64
CA PRO A 6 -8.22 10.46 5.02
C PRO A 6 -7.20 11.13 5.95
N GLN A 7 -7.54 11.31 7.24
CA GLN A 7 -6.63 11.90 8.23
C GLN A 7 -5.46 10.96 8.55
N ARG A 8 -5.70 9.66 8.65
CA ARG A 8 -4.62 8.66 8.85
C ARG A 8 -3.67 8.64 7.65
N LEU A 9 -4.23 8.61 6.44
CA LEU A 9 -3.45 8.66 5.19
C LEU A 9 -2.59 9.92 5.11
N GLN A 10 -3.17 11.08 5.41
CA GLN A 10 -2.43 12.35 5.43
C GLN A 10 -1.27 12.30 6.43
N ARG A 11 -1.50 11.74 7.62
CA ARG A 11 -0.47 11.58 8.66
C ARG A 11 0.60 10.55 8.32
N GLN A 12 0.28 9.52 7.55
CA GLN A 12 1.26 8.51 7.14
C GLN A 12 2.17 9.05 6.04
N VAL A 13 1.58 9.68 5.03
CA VAL A 13 2.30 10.18 3.85
C VAL A 13 3.08 11.46 4.17
N GLN A 14 2.49 12.42 4.90
CA GLN A 14 3.12 13.70 5.27
C GLN A 14 3.75 14.47 4.10
N GLY A 15 3.17 14.38 2.90
CA GLY A 15 3.72 14.99 1.70
C GLY A 15 4.98 14.30 1.13
N SER A 16 5.40 13.16 1.69
CA SER A 16 6.49 12.36 1.13
C SER A 16 6.04 11.69 -0.17
N PHE A 17 6.74 12.02 -1.26
CA PHE A 17 6.54 11.37 -2.55
C PHE A 17 6.75 9.86 -2.44
N GLU A 18 7.85 9.44 -1.79
CA GLU A 18 8.20 8.03 -1.61
C GLU A 18 7.09 7.26 -0.89
N ARG A 19 6.59 7.77 0.25
CA ARG A 19 5.49 7.11 0.97
C ARG A 19 4.20 7.08 0.17
N THR A 20 3.93 8.14 -0.61
CA THR A 20 2.78 8.17 -1.53
C THR A 20 2.88 7.06 -2.56
N VAL A 21 4.06 6.90 -3.16
CA VAL A 21 4.32 5.88 -4.19
C VAL A 21 4.21 4.47 -3.59
N LEU A 22 4.77 4.23 -2.40
CA LEU A 22 4.66 2.95 -1.69
C LEU A 22 3.19 2.55 -1.54
N LEU A 23 2.40 3.44 -0.93
CA LEU A 23 0.98 3.23 -0.71
C LEU A 23 0.24 2.96 -2.02
N GLN A 24 0.46 3.78 -3.04
CA GLN A 24 -0.20 3.61 -4.34
C GLN A 24 0.21 2.31 -5.05
N LYS A 25 1.49 1.92 -5.02
CA LYS A 25 1.96 0.65 -5.60
C LYS A 25 1.28 -0.52 -4.90
N ARG A 26 1.20 -0.51 -3.56
CA ARG A 26 0.57 -1.59 -2.80
C ARG A 26 -0.94 -1.68 -2.99
N ILE A 27 -1.65 -0.55 -3.01
CA ILE A 27 -3.08 -0.55 -3.31
C ILE A 27 -3.36 -1.19 -4.67
N ARG A 28 -2.53 -0.91 -5.69
CA ARG A 28 -2.68 -1.53 -7.01
C ARG A 28 -2.44 -3.04 -6.99
N GLN A 29 -1.52 -3.54 -6.18
CA GLN A 29 -1.30 -4.98 -5.98
C GLN A 29 -2.55 -5.65 -5.37
N LEU A 30 -3.08 -5.08 -4.28
CA LEU A 30 -4.29 -5.60 -3.63
C LEU A 30 -5.51 -5.58 -4.57
N VAL A 31 -5.70 -4.50 -5.34
CA VAL A 31 -6.77 -4.40 -6.34
C VAL A 31 -6.61 -5.44 -7.46
N ARG A 32 -5.38 -5.90 -7.75
CA ARG A 32 -5.10 -6.98 -8.72
C ARG A 32 -5.31 -8.38 -8.14
N GLY A 33 -5.60 -8.50 -6.84
CA GLY A 33 -5.87 -9.76 -6.17
C GLY A 33 -4.71 -10.30 -5.33
N ASP A 34 -3.64 -9.53 -5.11
CA ASP A 34 -2.62 -9.93 -4.14
C ASP A 34 -3.25 -10.01 -2.74
N ALA A 35 -2.86 -11.03 -1.98
CA ALA A 35 -3.34 -11.20 -0.61
C ALA A 35 -2.75 -10.12 0.32
N PRO A 36 -3.50 -9.71 1.36
CA PRO A 36 -2.95 -8.95 2.48
C PRO A 36 -1.81 -9.72 3.18
N LEU A 37 -0.86 -9.00 3.76
CA LEU A 37 0.28 -9.56 4.50
C LEU A 37 -0.03 -9.85 5.98
N PHE A 38 -1.30 -9.75 6.35
CA PHE A 38 -1.85 -10.07 7.67
C PHE A 38 -3.27 -10.61 7.50
N ASP A 39 -3.85 -11.16 8.57
CA ASP A 39 -5.20 -11.72 8.55
C ASP A 39 -6.29 -10.63 8.53
N ALA A 40 -6.45 -9.96 7.39
CA ALA A 40 -7.42 -8.86 7.22
C ALA A 40 -8.87 -9.30 7.45
N GLU A 41 -9.21 -10.56 7.15
CA GLU A 41 -10.54 -11.13 7.40
C GLU A 41 -10.87 -11.21 8.90
N LEU A 42 -9.88 -11.56 9.75
CA LEU A 42 -10.04 -11.58 11.21
C LEU A 42 -10.21 -10.16 11.78
N GLU A 43 -9.69 -9.15 11.09
CA GLU A 43 -9.81 -7.74 11.45
C GLU A 43 -10.98 -7.04 10.72
N HIS A 44 -11.82 -7.79 10.00
CA HIS A 44 -12.97 -7.28 9.24
C HIS A 44 -12.62 -6.15 8.26
N MET A 45 -11.49 -6.28 7.56
CA MET A 45 -10.96 -5.24 6.68
C MET A 45 -10.96 -5.70 5.21
N ASP A 46 -11.86 -5.12 4.41
CA ASP A 46 -11.98 -5.43 2.97
C ASP A 46 -11.44 -4.31 2.07
N ASN A 47 -11.26 -3.10 2.62
CA ASN A 47 -10.85 -1.95 1.84
C ASN A 47 -9.34 -1.99 1.53
N PRO A 48 -8.91 -2.09 0.26
CA PRO A 48 -7.50 -2.19 -0.10
C PRO A 48 -6.67 -0.98 0.36
N ILE A 49 -7.29 0.18 0.53
CA ILE A 49 -6.61 1.38 1.05
C ILE A 49 -6.28 1.21 2.53
N GLU A 50 -7.22 0.68 3.31
CA GLU A 50 -7.02 0.44 4.75
C GLU A 50 -6.01 -0.67 4.98
N ILE A 51 -6.09 -1.75 4.21
CA ILE A 51 -5.15 -2.86 4.25
C ILE A 51 -3.73 -2.37 3.96
N ALA A 52 -3.53 -1.67 2.84
CA ALA A 52 -2.21 -1.14 2.49
C ALA A 52 -1.67 -0.17 3.55
N LEU A 53 -2.52 0.69 4.10
CA LEU A 53 -2.13 1.60 5.18
C LEU A 53 -1.69 0.83 6.43
N THR A 54 -2.44 -0.20 6.83
CA THR A 54 -2.12 -1.03 7.99
C THR A 54 -0.83 -1.82 7.78
N GLU A 55 -0.59 -2.35 6.58
CA GLU A 55 0.69 -2.99 6.25
C GLU A 55 1.88 -2.03 6.38
N ILE A 56 1.72 -0.77 5.95
CA ILE A 56 2.76 0.25 6.12
C ILE A 56 2.93 0.61 7.60
N GLU A 57 1.84 0.82 8.35
CA GLU A 57 1.88 1.13 9.79
C GLU A 57 2.55 0.01 10.60
N ARG A 58 2.41 -1.24 10.15
CA ARG A 58 3.05 -2.44 10.73
C ARG A 58 4.46 -2.72 10.20
N GLY A 59 4.93 -1.96 9.21
CA GLY A 59 6.25 -2.14 8.59
C GLY A 59 6.38 -3.45 7.80
N LEU A 60 5.29 -3.95 7.23
CA LEU A 60 5.27 -5.21 6.46
C LEU A 60 5.72 -5.04 5.01
N ILE A 61 5.79 -3.80 4.51
CA ILE A 61 6.17 -3.48 3.13
C ILE A 61 7.19 -2.34 3.08
N GLU A 62 7.99 -2.36 2.03
CA GLU A 62 8.95 -1.31 1.73
C GLU A 62 9.02 -1.04 0.22
N LEU A 63 9.56 0.12 -0.16
CA LEU A 63 9.89 0.40 -1.55
C LEU A 63 11.25 -0.20 -1.86
N VAL A 64 11.25 -1.19 -2.75
CA VAL A 64 12.47 -1.66 -3.39
C VAL A 64 12.76 -0.83 -4.64
N PRO A 65 14.04 -0.57 -4.98
CA PRO A 65 14.40 -0.02 -6.27
C PRO A 65 13.83 -0.88 -7.39
N ASP A 66 13.39 -0.24 -8.47
CA ASP A 66 12.98 -1.01 -9.65
C ASP A 66 14.22 -1.76 -10.16
N GLU A 67 14.21 -3.09 -10.11
CA GLU A 67 15.12 -3.88 -10.94
C GLU A 67 14.77 -3.55 -12.39
N GLU A 68 15.76 -3.32 -13.25
CA GLU A 68 15.54 -3.08 -14.68
C GLU A 68 14.90 -4.32 -15.31
N GLU A 69 13.58 -4.49 -15.17
CA GLU A 69 12.85 -5.42 -16.01
C GLU A 69 13.03 -4.93 -17.45
N PRO A 70 13.50 -5.80 -18.37
CA PRO A 70 13.64 -5.42 -19.75
C PRO A 70 12.26 -4.98 -20.24
N ARG A 71 12.11 -3.67 -20.49
CA ARG A 71 10.90 -3.10 -21.07
C ARG A 71 10.50 -3.98 -22.25
N PRO A 72 9.28 -4.53 -22.29
CA PRO A 72 8.86 -5.35 -23.42
C PRO A 72 8.97 -4.49 -24.67
N VAL A 73 9.96 -4.81 -25.50
CA VAL A 73 10.10 -4.23 -26.82
C VAL A 73 8.92 -4.74 -27.63
N LEU A 74 7.98 -3.85 -27.91
CA LEU A 74 6.95 -4.09 -28.91
C LEU A 74 7.69 -4.35 -30.24
N LYS A 75 7.63 -5.60 -30.72
CA LYS A 75 8.10 -5.99 -32.05
C LYS A 75 7.06 -5.63 -33.10
#